data_AF-A0A2I0JSL4-F1
#
_entry.id   AF-A0A2I0JSL4-F1
#
_cell.length_a   1.000
_cell.length_b   1.000
_cell.length_c   1.000
_cell.angle_alpha   90.00
_cell.angle_beta   90.00
_cell.angle_gamma   90.00
#
_symmetry.space_group_name_H-M   'P 1'
#
loop_
_entity.id
_entity.type
_entity.pdbx_description
1 polymer ?
#
loop_
_entity_poly.entity_id
_entity_poly.type
_entity_poly.pdbx_seq_one_letter_code
_entity_poly.pdbx_strand_id
1 'polypeptide(L)'
;MFTVWGLLQLLRRYPGLVPDVDLMFDCMDKPTINRTEHASRPLPLFRYCTTADHFDIPFPDWSFWGWPETNIHPWDKEFGDIKQGSRALSWRKKIPRAYWKGNPDVYSPIRTELLTCNHSRKWGAQIMRQDWVEEAKARYEQSKLSNQCKHRYKIYAEGYAWSVSLKYILSCGSLALIISPQYEDFFSRGLIPKKNYWPVSSTNVCSSVKFAVDWGNVNPSKAEAIGRGGQDFMESLSMDRVYDYMYHLIAGYSKLMDFKPISPASAREICLDSVLCFADAKQREFLEESTAFPPQRAPCKLEIK
;
A
#
# COMPACT_ATOMS: atom_id res chain seq x y z
N MET A 1 11.16 6.59 10.98
CA MET A 1 10.48 7.82 11.49
C MET A 1 8.97 7.71 11.35
N PHE A 2 8.42 7.67 10.13
CA PHE A 2 6.96 7.66 9.88
C PHE A 2 6.21 6.45 10.49
N THR A 3 6.83 5.26 10.55
CA THR A 3 6.23 4.09 11.26
C THR A 3 6.08 4.34 12.76
N VAL A 4 7.08 4.97 13.37
CA VAL A 4 7.04 5.37 14.79
C VAL A 4 6.00 6.46 14.99
N TRP A 5 5.92 7.43 14.08
CA TRP A 5 4.85 8.43 14.06
C TRP A 5 3.48 7.76 14.04
N GLY A 6 3.28 6.77 13.18
CA GLY A 6 2.02 6.01 13.11
C GLY A 6 1.62 5.34 14.41
N LEU A 7 2.57 4.73 15.12
CA LEU A 7 2.33 4.17 16.46
C LEU A 7 1.94 5.25 17.49
N LEU A 8 2.63 6.41 17.48
CA LEU A 8 2.24 7.54 18.36
C LEU A 8 0.85 8.08 18.01
N GLN A 9 0.53 8.15 16.72
CA GLN A 9 -0.81 8.55 16.27
C GLN A 9 -1.87 7.54 16.68
N LEU A 10 -1.56 6.24 16.71
CA LEU A 10 -2.46 5.23 17.26
C LEU A 10 -2.75 5.46 18.75
N LEU A 11 -1.72 5.74 19.56
CA LEU A 11 -1.90 6.05 20.98
C LEU A 11 -2.75 7.30 21.19
N ARG A 12 -2.54 8.34 20.37
CA ARG A 12 -3.33 9.57 20.36
C ARG A 12 -4.76 9.33 19.87
N ARG A 13 -4.93 8.42 18.91
CA ARG A 13 -6.21 8.04 18.33
C ARG A 13 -7.04 7.23 19.31
N TYR A 14 -6.45 6.38 20.14
CA TYR A 14 -7.19 5.58 21.13
C TYR A 14 -6.58 5.69 22.53
N PRO A 15 -6.66 6.88 23.18
CA PRO A 15 -6.02 7.12 24.48
C PRO A 15 -6.50 6.14 25.55
N GLY A 16 -5.56 5.46 26.20
CA GLY A 16 -5.84 4.51 27.27
C GLY A 16 -6.47 3.17 26.84
N LEU A 17 -6.67 2.94 25.54
CA LEU A 17 -7.24 1.68 25.03
C LEU A 17 -6.19 0.75 24.44
N VAL A 18 -5.08 1.29 23.93
CA VAL A 18 -3.98 0.49 23.37
C VAL A 18 -3.23 -0.19 24.51
N PRO A 19 -3.12 -1.54 24.54
CA PRO A 19 -2.45 -2.24 25.62
C PRO A 19 -0.93 -2.10 25.57
N ASP A 20 -0.28 -2.27 26.72
CA ASP A 20 1.17 -2.36 26.81
C ASP A 20 1.67 -3.61 26.06
N VAL A 21 2.69 -3.45 25.21
CA VAL A 21 3.28 -4.55 24.43
C VAL A 21 4.79 -4.40 24.30
N ASP A 22 5.49 -5.53 24.33
CA ASP A 22 6.86 -5.65 23.81
C ASP A 22 6.78 -6.25 22.40
N LEU A 23 7.14 -5.45 21.39
CA LEU A 23 7.12 -5.89 19.99
C LEU A 23 8.47 -5.66 19.31
N MET A 24 8.80 -6.55 18.38
CA MET A 24 9.91 -6.36 17.44
C MET A 24 9.35 -5.91 16.10
N PHE A 25 9.91 -4.83 15.56
CA PHE A 25 9.53 -4.29 14.26
C PHE A 25 10.76 -4.15 13.38
N ASP A 26 10.74 -4.76 12.20
CA ASP A 26 11.78 -4.58 11.20
C ASP A 26 11.22 -3.81 9.99
N CYS A 27 11.86 -2.67 9.72
CA CYS A 27 11.46 -1.72 8.68
C CYS A 27 12.06 -2.03 7.29
N MET A 28 12.78 -3.13 7.12
CA MET A 28 13.24 -3.57 5.80
C MET A 28 12.10 -4.20 4.99
N ASP A 29 12.34 -4.38 3.69
CA ASP A 29 11.25 -4.71 2.78
C ASP A 29 10.80 -6.20 2.83
N LYS A 30 11.75 -7.13 2.81
CA LYS A 30 11.41 -8.56 2.66
C LYS A 30 11.01 -9.19 3.99
N PRO A 31 10.03 -10.11 4.00
CA PRO A 31 9.77 -10.95 5.16
C PRO A 31 10.98 -11.83 5.47
N THR A 32 11.11 -12.25 6.73
CA THR A 32 12.34 -12.87 7.24
C THR A 32 12.10 -14.17 7.98
N ILE A 33 10.98 -14.31 8.68
CA ILE A 33 10.75 -15.45 9.56
C ILE A 33 10.16 -16.60 8.75
N ASN A 34 11.03 -17.41 8.13
CA ASN A 34 10.62 -18.57 7.34
C ASN A 34 9.88 -19.61 8.21
N ARG A 35 8.73 -20.09 7.73
CA ARG A 35 7.87 -21.02 8.48
C ARG A 35 8.49 -22.39 8.69
N THR A 36 9.25 -22.89 7.72
CA THR A 36 9.90 -24.20 7.81
C THR A 36 11.05 -24.18 8.81
N GLU A 37 11.89 -23.14 8.74
CA GLU A 37 13.06 -22.99 9.62
C GLU A 37 12.64 -22.68 11.07
N HIS A 38 11.59 -21.89 11.26
CA HIS A 38 11.08 -21.47 12.57
C HIS A 38 9.84 -22.26 13.03
N ALA A 39 9.57 -23.43 12.46
CA ALA A 39 8.35 -24.20 12.75
C ALA A 39 8.16 -24.52 14.24
N SER A 40 9.26 -24.86 14.94
CA SER A 40 9.24 -25.22 16.37
C SER A 40 9.15 -24.01 17.30
N ARG A 41 9.50 -22.82 16.82
CA ARG A 41 9.47 -21.58 17.59
C ARG A 41 9.21 -20.39 16.65
N PRO A 42 7.94 -20.13 16.30
CA PRO A 42 7.56 -18.98 15.50
C PRO A 42 7.97 -17.70 16.23
N LEU A 43 8.80 -16.87 15.61
CA LEU A 43 9.25 -15.61 16.18
C LEU A 43 8.32 -14.48 15.71
N PRO A 44 7.68 -13.71 16.61
CA PRO A 44 6.83 -12.62 16.20
C PRO A 44 7.68 -11.44 15.72
N LEU A 45 7.58 -11.14 14.43
CA LEU A 45 8.23 -9.97 13.82
C LEU A 45 7.21 -9.16 13.04
N PHE A 46 7.02 -7.90 13.43
CA PHE A 46 6.19 -6.97 12.68
C PHE A 46 6.96 -6.43 11.49
N ARG A 47 6.33 -6.46 10.31
CA ARG A 47 6.86 -5.97 9.05
C ARG A 47 5.75 -5.40 8.20
N TYR A 48 6.08 -4.86 7.03
CA TYR A 48 5.07 -4.28 6.14
C TYR A 48 4.40 -5.29 5.20
N CYS A 49 5.01 -6.46 5.01
CA CYS A 49 4.44 -7.55 4.23
C CYS A 49 4.85 -8.92 4.76
N THR A 50 4.17 -9.95 4.26
CA THR A 50 4.46 -11.37 4.52
C THR A 50 4.26 -12.19 3.25
N THR A 51 4.52 -13.51 3.30
CA THR A 51 4.08 -14.47 2.28
C THR A 51 3.46 -15.70 2.94
N ALA A 52 2.94 -16.64 2.14
CA ALA A 52 2.45 -17.93 2.65
C ALA A 52 3.52 -18.72 3.44
N ASP A 53 4.81 -18.47 3.17
CA ASP A 53 5.95 -19.18 3.73
C ASP A 53 6.58 -18.46 4.93
N HIS A 54 6.00 -17.34 5.38
CA HIS A 54 6.56 -16.50 6.43
C HIS A 54 5.60 -16.28 7.61
N PHE A 55 6.15 -16.13 8.81
CA PHE A 55 5.40 -15.81 10.04
C PHE A 55 5.30 -14.31 10.31
N ASP A 56 6.00 -13.47 9.55
CA ASP A 56 6.01 -12.01 9.69
C ASP A 56 4.58 -11.46 9.71
N ILE A 57 4.33 -10.52 10.62
CA ILE A 57 3.03 -9.94 10.93
C ILE A 57 2.88 -8.62 10.17
N PRO A 58 2.00 -8.54 9.14
CA PRO A 58 1.85 -7.33 8.34
C PRO A 58 1.24 -6.17 9.12
N PHE A 59 1.94 -5.03 9.10
CA PHE A 59 1.56 -3.75 9.66
C PHE A 59 1.45 -2.71 8.55
N PRO A 60 0.58 -1.68 8.66
CA PRO A 60 0.51 -0.62 7.65
C PRO A 60 1.87 0.03 7.40
N ASP A 61 2.24 0.18 6.13
CA ASP A 61 3.51 0.81 5.77
C ASP A 61 3.57 2.29 6.14
N TRP A 62 4.77 2.85 6.19
CA TRP A 62 4.99 4.24 6.60
C TRP A 62 4.25 5.26 5.73
N SER A 63 3.95 4.92 4.48
CA SER A 63 3.40 5.86 3.51
C SER A 63 1.93 6.20 3.76
N PHE A 64 1.24 5.50 4.68
CA PHE A 64 -0.07 5.94 5.15
C PHE A 64 -0.02 7.31 5.84
N TRP A 65 1.10 7.62 6.49
CA TRP A 65 1.37 8.92 7.10
C TRP A 65 2.17 9.87 6.20
N GLY A 66 2.45 9.46 4.96
CA GLY A 66 3.15 10.25 3.96
C GLY A 66 4.51 9.69 3.55
N TRP A 67 4.98 10.13 2.38
CA TRP A 67 6.27 9.75 1.81
C TRP A 67 6.96 10.98 1.19
N PRO A 68 7.60 11.82 2.04
CA PRO A 68 8.10 13.12 1.63
C PRO A 68 9.18 13.05 0.54
N GLU A 69 9.99 12.00 0.52
CA GLU A 69 11.04 11.74 -0.48
C GLU A 69 10.49 11.59 -1.91
N THR A 70 9.19 11.30 -2.05
CA THR A 70 8.52 11.18 -3.35
C THR A 70 7.36 12.15 -3.53
N ASN A 71 7.20 13.08 -2.57
CA ASN A 71 6.14 14.08 -2.55
C ASN A 71 4.72 13.47 -2.57
N ILE A 72 4.53 12.33 -1.91
CA ILE A 72 3.23 11.65 -1.78
C ILE A 72 2.64 11.96 -0.41
N HIS A 73 1.49 12.62 -0.40
CA HIS A 73 0.86 13.11 0.83
C HIS A 73 0.34 11.97 1.72
N PRO A 74 0.00 12.25 2.99
CA PRO A 74 -0.70 11.30 3.84
C PRO A 74 -1.97 10.77 3.17
N TRP A 75 -2.34 9.54 3.54
CA TRP A 75 -3.26 8.73 2.76
C TRP A 75 -4.62 9.36 2.49
N ASP A 76 -5.27 9.98 3.48
CA ASP A 76 -6.60 10.56 3.29
C ASP A 76 -6.58 11.68 2.23
N LYS A 77 -5.54 12.52 2.23
CA LYS A 77 -5.36 13.57 1.23
C LYS A 77 -4.99 12.99 -0.13
N GLU A 78 -3.99 12.11 -0.19
CA GLU A 78 -3.53 11.52 -1.44
C GLU A 78 -4.65 10.72 -2.13
N PHE A 79 -5.45 9.95 -1.37
CA PHE A 79 -6.64 9.28 -1.88
C PHE A 79 -7.64 10.29 -2.46
N GLY A 80 -7.94 11.36 -1.73
CA GLY A 80 -8.82 12.44 -2.18
C GLY A 80 -8.37 13.06 -3.51
N ASP A 81 -7.08 13.37 -3.62
CA ASP A 81 -6.46 13.95 -4.81
C ASP A 81 -6.50 12.97 -6.01
N ILE A 82 -6.18 11.70 -5.79
CA ILE A 82 -6.27 10.66 -6.84
C ILE A 82 -7.73 10.48 -7.29
N LYS A 83 -8.66 10.40 -6.34
CA LYS A 83 -10.10 10.25 -6.63
C LYS A 83 -10.63 11.45 -7.41
N GLN A 84 -10.25 12.68 -7.03
CA GLN A 84 -10.61 13.88 -7.78
C GLN A 84 -10.01 13.86 -9.19
N GLY A 85 -8.71 13.58 -9.32
CA GLY A 85 -8.02 13.47 -10.61
C GLY A 85 -8.62 12.39 -11.53
N SER A 86 -9.09 11.28 -10.96
CA SER A 86 -9.74 10.20 -11.71
C SER A 86 -11.01 10.63 -12.44
N ARG A 87 -11.70 11.67 -11.94
CA ARG A 87 -12.95 12.23 -12.49
C ARG A 87 -12.73 13.18 -13.68
N ALA A 88 -11.49 13.58 -13.95
CA ALA A 88 -11.16 14.45 -15.10
C ALA A 88 -11.57 13.82 -16.44
N LEU A 89 -11.59 12.48 -16.52
CA LEU A 89 -12.07 11.73 -17.68
C LEU A 89 -13.01 10.61 -17.22
N SER A 90 -14.24 10.60 -17.77
CA SER A 90 -15.13 9.44 -17.67
C SER A 90 -14.41 8.18 -18.15
N TRP A 91 -14.67 7.02 -17.53
CA TRP A 91 -13.97 5.76 -17.84
C TRP A 91 -13.92 5.46 -19.34
N ARG A 92 -15.04 5.66 -20.06
CA ARG A 92 -15.14 5.44 -21.52
C ARG A 92 -14.19 6.30 -22.35
N LYS A 93 -13.85 7.51 -21.88
CA LYS A 93 -12.92 8.44 -22.54
C LYS A 93 -11.46 8.21 -22.15
N LYS A 94 -11.17 7.36 -21.15
CA LYS A 94 -9.79 6.98 -20.79
C LYS A 94 -9.14 6.20 -21.95
N ILE A 95 -7.81 6.30 -22.04
CA ILE A 95 -7.01 5.64 -23.07
C ILE A 95 -7.20 4.11 -22.96
N PRO A 96 -7.59 3.40 -24.04
CA PRO A 96 -7.98 1.99 -23.99
C PRO A 96 -6.79 1.03 -23.97
N ARG A 97 -5.79 1.32 -23.15
CA ARG A 97 -4.53 0.58 -23.02
C ARG A 97 -4.17 0.39 -21.56
N ALA A 98 -3.45 -0.68 -21.26
CA ALA A 98 -2.83 -0.86 -19.97
C ALA A 98 -1.63 0.07 -19.79
N TYR A 99 -1.46 0.58 -18.58
CA TYR A 99 -0.40 1.51 -18.25
C TYR A 99 0.32 1.12 -16.98
N TRP A 100 1.64 1.20 -17.02
CA TRP A 100 2.52 1.10 -15.87
C TRP A 100 3.59 2.18 -15.95
N LYS A 101 3.90 2.82 -14.82
CA LYS A 101 5.09 3.64 -14.62
C LYS A 101 5.74 3.23 -13.32
N GLY A 102 7.00 2.81 -13.37
CA GLY A 102 7.69 2.35 -12.17
C GLY A 102 9.18 2.11 -12.40
N ASN A 103 9.94 1.96 -11.32
CA ASN A 103 11.36 1.68 -11.37
C ASN A 103 11.57 0.16 -11.56
N PRO A 104 12.11 -0.31 -12.69
CA PRO A 104 12.41 -1.73 -12.89
C PRO A 104 13.69 -2.18 -12.17
N ASP A 105 14.59 -1.24 -11.83
CA ASP A 105 15.92 -1.50 -11.30
C ASP A 105 15.87 -1.69 -9.77
N VAL A 106 15.02 -2.62 -9.33
CA VAL A 106 14.72 -2.93 -7.91
C VAL A 106 14.83 -4.43 -7.61
N TYR A 107 15.63 -5.15 -8.40
CA TYR A 107 15.80 -6.62 -8.32
C TYR A 107 14.47 -7.40 -8.38
N SER A 108 13.57 -6.95 -9.25
CA SER A 108 12.26 -7.57 -9.46
C SER A 108 12.20 -8.22 -10.84
N PRO A 109 12.28 -9.57 -10.95
CA PRO A 109 12.16 -10.27 -12.23
C PRO A 109 10.85 -9.93 -12.95
N ILE A 110 9.77 -9.73 -12.19
CA ILE A 110 8.46 -9.44 -12.78
C ILE A 110 8.40 -8.05 -13.42
N ARG A 111 9.11 -7.05 -12.89
CA ARG A 111 9.21 -5.73 -13.52
C ARG A 111 10.09 -5.77 -14.76
N THR A 112 11.17 -6.55 -14.74
CA THR A 112 12.02 -6.76 -15.93
C THR A 112 11.22 -7.41 -17.05
N GLU A 113 10.44 -8.46 -16.74
CA GLU A 113 9.56 -9.11 -17.71
C GLU A 113 8.50 -8.13 -18.24
N LEU A 114 7.90 -7.33 -17.37
CA LEU A 114 6.88 -6.34 -17.76
C LEU A 114 7.41 -5.30 -18.78
N LEU A 115 8.70 -4.95 -18.76
CA LEU A 115 9.29 -4.04 -19.75
C LEU A 115 9.18 -4.60 -21.18
N THR A 116 9.22 -5.93 -21.36
CA THR A 116 9.07 -6.58 -22.67
C THR A 116 7.65 -6.43 -23.24
N CYS A 117 6.69 -6.06 -22.40
CA CYS A 117 5.30 -5.83 -22.79
C CYS A 117 5.05 -4.41 -23.35
N ASN A 118 6.08 -3.56 -23.50
CA ASN A 118 5.92 -2.17 -23.96
C ASN A 118 5.63 -2.05 -25.47
N HIS A 119 4.47 -2.55 -25.91
CA HIS A 119 4.05 -2.46 -27.30
C HIS A 119 2.54 -2.23 -27.41
N SER A 120 2.17 -1.00 -27.78
CA SER A 120 0.77 -0.57 -27.79
C SER A 120 -0.16 -1.36 -28.73
N ARG A 121 0.31 -1.75 -29.92
CA ARG A 121 -0.48 -2.56 -30.88
C ARG A 121 -0.50 -4.05 -30.54
N LYS A 122 0.65 -4.65 -30.21
CA LYS A 122 0.80 -6.07 -29.92
C LYS A 122 0.12 -6.45 -28.60
N TRP A 123 0.46 -5.73 -27.52
CA TRP A 123 0.05 -6.07 -26.16
C TRP A 123 -1.04 -5.17 -25.58
N GLY A 124 -1.37 -4.05 -26.24
CA GLY A 124 -2.32 -3.08 -25.69
C GLY A 124 -1.77 -2.36 -24.45
N ALA A 125 -0.45 -2.31 -24.27
CA ALA A 125 0.20 -1.79 -23.08
C ALA A 125 1.19 -0.64 -23.39
N GLN A 126 1.34 0.25 -22.41
CA GLN A 126 2.32 1.33 -22.37
C GLN A 126 3.07 1.24 -21.03
N ILE A 127 4.36 0.95 -21.09
CA ILE A 127 5.21 0.71 -19.92
C ILE A 127 6.27 1.80 -19.89
N MET A 128 6.30 2.58 -18.82
CA MET A 128 7.19 3.73 -18.63
C MET A 128 8.17 3.43 -17.50
N ARG A 129 9.46 3.73 -17.72
CA ARG A 129 10.45 3.67 -16.64
C ARG A 129 10.30 4.91 -15.75
N GLN A 130 10.37 4.72 -14.45
CA GLN A 130 10.40 5.78 -13.46
C GLN A 130 11.84 6.11 -13.12
N ASP A 131 12.28 7.33 -13.44
CA ASP A 131 13.58 7.87 -13.04
C ASP A 131 13.38 8.85 -11.88
N TRP A 132 13.76 8.45 -10.67
CA TRP A 132 13.56 9.28 -9.48
C TRP A 132 14.48 10.51 -9.46
N VAL A 133 15.63 10.46 -10.12
CA VAL A 133 16.56 11.60 -10.19
C VAL A 133 15.98 12.68 -11.07
N GLU A 134 15.42 12.32 -12.24
CA GLU A 134 14.76 13.27 -13.13
C GLU A 134 13.45 13.80 -12.53
N GLU A 135 12.67 12.97 -11.85
CA GLU A 135 11.48 13.47 -11.15
C GLU A 135 11.81 14.43 -10.03
N ALA A 136 12.87 14.20 -9.26
CA ALA A 136 13.28 15.12 -8.21
C ALA A 136 13.58 16.52 -8.80
N LYS A 137 14.24 16.59 -9.97
CA LYS A 137 14.48 17.84 -10.70
C LYS A 137 13.18 18.51 -11.16
N ALA A 138 12.21 17.71 -11.61
CA ALA A 138 10.89 18.15 -12.06
C ALA A 138 9.85 18.26 -10.92
N ARG A 139 10.28 18.19 -9.65
CA ARG A 139 9.41 18.23 -8.47
C ARG A 139 8.25 17.22 -8.52
N TYR A 140 8.50 16.04 -9.09
CA TYR A 140 7.58 14.91 -9.21
C TYR A 140 6.30 15.19 -10.02
N GLU A 141 6.23 16.28 -10.79
CA GLU A 141 5.04 16.65 -11.57
C GLU A 141 4.61 15.57 -12.57
N GLN A 142 5.59 14.89 -13.18
CA GLN A 142 5.32 13.82 -14.14
C GLN A 142 4.95 12.48 -13.47
N SER A 143 5.10 12.38 -12.15
CA SER A 143 4.73 11.22 -11.34
C SER A 143 3.57 11.48 -10.39
N LYS A 144 3.02 12.70 -10.38
CA LYS A 144 1.85 13.04 -9.57
C LYS A 144 0.72 12.05 -9.82
N LEU A 145 0.33 11.31 -8.78
CA LEU A 145 -0.53 10.14 -8.91
C LEU A 145 -1.92 10.51 -9.45
N SER A 146 -2.46 11.66 -9.05
CA SER A 146 -3.74 12.19 -9.56
C SER A 146 -3.77 12.41 -11.09
N ASN A 147 -2.60 12.62 -11.72
CA ASN A 147 -2.48 12.79 -13.16
C ASN A 147 -2.31 11.46 -13.92
N GLN A 148 -2.15 10.34 -13.21
CA GLN A 148 -1.88 9.03 -13.82
C GLN A 148 -3.14 8.18 -14.08
N CYS A 149 -4.34 8.69 -13.80
CA CYS A 149 -5.60 7.95 -13.96
C CYS A 149 -6.23 8.12 -15.36
N LYS A 150 -5.40 8.32 -16.40
CA LYS A 150 -5.84 8.62 -17.79
C LYS A 150 -6.09 7.37 -18.63
N HIS A 151 -5.64 6.21 -18.18
CA HIS A 151 -5.75 4.92 -18.89
C HIS A 151 -6.85 4.06 -18.29
N ARG A 152 -7.52 3.25 -19.12
CA ARG A 152 -8.59 2.34 -18.67
C ARG A 152 -8.07 1.27 -17.73
N TYR A 153 -6.81 0.85 -17.90
CA TYR A 153 -6.20 -0.22 -17.12
C TYR A 153 -4.87 0.23 -16.52
N LYS A 154 -4.66 -0.07 -15.24
CA LYS A 154 -3.42 0.24 -14.50
C LYS A 154 -2.80 -1.07 -14.04
N ILE A 155 -1.54 -1.31 -14.38
CA ILE A 155 -0.86 -2.55 -14.00
C ILE A 155 -0.22 -2.37 -12.62
N TYR A 156 -0.36 -3.37 -11.76
CA TYR A 156 0.43 -3.51 -10.54
C TYR A 156 1.47 -4.62 -10.72
N ALA A 157 2.71 -4.31 -10.32
CA ALA A 157 3.85 -5.22 -10.35
C ALA A 157 4.71 -5.00 -9.10
N GLU A 158 5.01 -6.09 -8.40
CA GLU A 158 5.84 -6.07 -7.19
C GLU A 158 7.26 -5.57 -7.47
N GLY A 159 7.85 -4.93 -6.45
CA GLY A 159 9.20 -4.39 -6.51
C GLY A 159 10.20 -5.37 -5.91
N TYR A 160 11.10 -4.86 -5.09
CA TYR A 160 12.00 -5.69 -4.29
C TYR A 160 11.23 -6.63 -3.34
N ALA A 161 10.09 -6.16 -2.82
CA ALA A 161 9.07 -6.94 -2.11
C ALA A 161 7.65 -6.48 -2.56
N TRP A 162 6.67 -6.40 -1.65
CA TRP A 162 5.40 -5.70 -1.94
C TRP A 162 5.67 -4.28 -2.45
N SER A 163 4.76 -3.73 -3.24
CA SER A 163 4.88 -2.35 -3.71
C SER A 163 3.78 -1.48 -3.13
N VAL A 164 4.22 -0.40 -2.47
CA VAL A 164 3.37 0.69 -1.96
C VAL A 164 2.39 1.24 -3.03
N SER A 165 2.72 1.09 -4.32
CA SER A 165 1.91 1.55 -5.44
C SER A 165 0.53 0.90 -5.56
N LEU A 166 0.28 -0.25 -4.91
CA LEU A 166 -0.98 -0.99 -5.02
C LEU A 166 -2.20 -0.12 -4.69
N LYS A 167 -2.17 0.54 -3.51
CA LYS A 167 -3.29 1.37 -3.06
C LYS A 167 -3.55 2.53 -4.02
N TYR A 168 -2.50 3.19 -4.50
CA TYR A 168 -2.63 4.31 -5.45
C TYR A 168 -3.17 3.87 -6.82
N ILE A 169 -2.79 2.68 -7.29
CA ILE A 169 -3.30 2.09 -8.54
C ILE A 169 -4.80 1.80 -8.43
N LEU A 170 -5.23 1.19 -7.33
CA LEU A 170 -6.64 0.88 -7.08
C LEU A 170 -7.50 2.14 -6.94
N SER A 171 -6.93 3.23 -6.40
CA SER A 171 -7.62 4.51 -6.24
C SER A 171 -7.96 5.25 -7.53
N CYS A 172 -7.42 4.85 -8.69
CA CYS A 172 -7.64 5.56 -9.95
C CYS A 172 -9.02 5.36 -10.59
N GLY A 173 -9.84 4.40 -10.12
CA GLY A 173 -11.09 4.00 -10.80
C GLY A 173 -10.88 3.37 -12.19
N SER A 174 -9.62 3.22 -12.61
CA SER A 174 -9.19 2.38 -13.71
C SER A 174 -9.25 0.91 -13.26
N LEU A 175 -9.41 -0.02 -14.20
CA LEU A 175 -9.32 -1.43 -13.89
C LEU A 175 -7.86 -1.79 -13.54
N ALA A 176 -7.61 -2.10 -12.27
CA ALA A 176 -6.31 -2.58 -11.82
C ALA A 176 -6.05 -3.99 -12.37
N LEU A 177 -4.93 -4.17 -13.07
CA LEU A 177 -4.41 -5.45 -13.55
C LEU A 177 -3.29 -5.87 -12.60
N ILE A 178 -3.58 -6.76 -11.65
CA ILE A 178 -2.62 -7.17 -10.62
C ILE A 178 -1.92 -8.44 -11.11
N ILE A 179 -0.63 -8.33 -11.42
CA ILE A 179 0.21 -9.49 -11.66
C ILE A 179 0.31 -10.27 -10.36
N SER A 180 0.00 -11.57 -10.40
CA SER A 180 -0.13 -12.45 -9.22
C SER A 180 0.94 -12.14 -8.18
N PRO A 181 0.57 -11.54 -7.04
CA PRO A 181 1.53 -11.10 -6.03
C PRO A 181 2.08 -12.28 -5.26
N GLN A 182 3.34 -12.18 -4.84
CA GLN A 182 3.98 -13.09 -3.89
C GLN A 182 3.81 -12.59 -2.45
N TYR A 183 3.73 -11.27 -2.28
CA TYR A 183 3.68 -10.61 -0.98
C TYR A 183 2.26 -10.17 -0.65
N GLU A 184 1.95 -10.25 0.63
CA GLU A 184 0.68 -9.79 1.20
C GLU A 184 0.96 -8.67 2.21
N ASP A 185 0.33 -7.51 1.99
CA ASP A 185 0.28 -6.43 2.97
C ASP A 185 -0.98 -6.60 3.85
N PHE A 186 -1.21 -5.66 4.75
CA PHE A 186 -2.31 -5.77 5.71
C PHE A 186 -3.72 -5.68 5.10
N PHE A 187 -3.88 -5.18 3.87
CA PHE A 187 -5.20 -5.00 3.24
C PHE A 187 -5.41 -5.88 2.01
N SER A 188 -4.35 -6.38 1.37
CA SER A 188 -4.42 -7.05 0.07
C SER A 188 -5.28 -8.32 0.09
N ARG A 189 -5.31 -9.05 1.22
CA ARG A 189 -6.21 -10.21 1.44
C ARG A 189 -7.70 -9.87 1.35
N GLY A 190 -8.08 -8.60 1.53
CA GLY A 190 -9.45 -8.12 1.37
C GLY A 190 -9.88 -7.91 -0.08
N LEU A 191 -8.95 -7.98 -1.05
CA LEU A 191 -9.25 -7.79 -2.46
C LEU A 191 -9.85 -9.06 -3.07
N ILE A 192 -10.94 -8.90 -3.81
CA ILE A 192 -11.64 -9.99 -4.47
C ILE A 192 -11.39 -9.91 -5.99
N PRO A 193 -10.82 -10.97 -6.62
CA PRO A 193 -10.63 -11.04 -8.05
C PRO A 193 -11.94 -10.81 -8.81
N LYS A 194 -11.88 -10.04 -9.90
CA LYS A 194 -13.03 -9.67 -10.75
C LYS A 194 -14.13 -8.85 -10.03
N LYS A 195 -13.89 -8.41 -8.80
CA LYS A 195 -14.70 -7.40 -8.10
C LYS A 195 -13.91 -6.12 -7.87
N ASN A 196 -12.67 -6.23 -7.39
CA ASN A 196 -11.80 -5.07 -7.10
C ASN A 196 -10.69 -4.91 -8.14
N TYR A 197 -10.29 -5.99 -8.81
CA TYR A 197 -9.18 -6.00 -9.76
C TYR A 197 -9.29 -7.16 -10.76
N TRP A 198 -8.43 -7.17 -11.78
CA TRP A 198 -8.26 -8.27 -12.71
C TRP A 198 -6.93 -9.01 -12.46
N PRO A 199 -6.93 -10.33 -12.21
CA PRO A 199 -5.71 -11.09 -12.00
C PRO A 199 -4.94 -11.30 -13.32
N VAL A 200 -3.62 -11.12 -13.27
CA VAL A 200 -2.69 -11.33 -14.39
C VAL A 200 -1.68 -12.40 -14.01
N SER A 201 -1.44 -13.36 -14.90
CA SER A 201 -0.45 -14.42 -14.64
C SER A 201 0.97 -13.86 -14.57
N SER A 202 1.76 -14.33 -13.61
CA SER A 202 3.18 -14.02 -13.48
C SER A 202 4.08 -14.79 -14.47
N THR A 203 3.58 -15.85 -15.11
CA THR A 203 4.37 -16.67 -16.06
C THR A 203 4.22 -16.28 -17.52
N ASN A 204 3.13 -15.59 -17.87
CA ASN A 204 2.81 -15.18 -19.25
C ASN A 204 2.30 -13.73 -19.25
N VAL A 205 3.09 -12.82 -18.67
CA VAL A 205 2.67 -11.45 -18.32
C VAL A 205 2.06 -10.71 -19.51
N CYS A 206 2.78 -10.59 -20.63
CA CYS A 206 2.32 -9.77 -21.75
C CYS A 206 1.03 -10.32 -22.38
N SER A 207 0.94 -11.63 -22.57
CA SER A 207 -0.26 -12.28 -23.11
C SER A 207 -1.45 -12.17 -22.15
N SER A 208 -1.22 -12.28 -20.84
CA SER A 208 -2.27 -12.15 -19.83
C SER A 208 -2.77 -10.69 -19.68
N VAL A 209 -1.86 -9.70 -19.74
CA VAL A 209 -2.22 -8.28 -19.83
C VAL A 209 -3.03 -8.01 -21.09
N LYS A 210 -2.57 -8.50 -22.26
CA LYS A 210 -3.29 -8.35 -23.52
C LYS A 210 -4.71 -8.89 -23.42
N PHE A 211 -4.87 -10.10 -22.90
CA PHE A 211 -6.18 -10.72 -22.73
C PHE A 211 -7.12 -9.85 -21.89
N ALA A 212 -6.63 -9.31 -20.77
CA ALA A 212 -7.40 -8.42 -19.90
C ALA A 212 -7.82 -7.12 -20.61
N VAL A 213 -6.91 -6.52 -21.38
CA VAL A 213 -7.17 -5.29 -22.15
C VAL A 213 -8.19 -5.54 -23.26
N ASP A 214 -8.02 -6.61 -24.04
CA ASP A 214 -8.93 -6.98 -25.13
C ASP A 214 -10.34 -7.27 -24.58
N TRP A 215 -10.43 -8.07 -23.50
CA TRP A 215 -11.68 -8.36 -22.83
C TRP A 215 -12.36 -7.08 -22.31
N GLY A 216 -11.62 -6.21 -21.62
CA GLY A 216 -12.17 -5.00 -21.02
C GLY A 216 -12.65 -3.99 -22.06
N ASN A 217 -11.99 -3.93 -23.21
CA ASN A 217 -12.38 -3.04 -24.31
C ASN A 217 -13.66 -3.50 -25.00
N VAL A 218 -13.91 -4.82 -25.04
CA VAL A 218 -15.18 -5.41 -25.50
C VAL A 218 -16.26 -5.34 -24.42
N ASN A 219 -15.90 -5.30 -23.13
CA ASN A 219 -16.82 -5.29 -22.00
C ASN A 219 -16.70 -4.01 -21.13
N PRO A 220 -16.87 -2.80 -21.71
CA PRO A 220 -16.52 -1.55 -21.03
C PRO A 220 -17.27 -1.34 -19.71
N SER A 221 -18.56 -1.66 -19.65
CA SER A 221 -19.34 -1.50 -18.42
C SER A 221 -18.88 -2.44 -17.29
N LYS A 222 -18.47 -3.67 -17.63
CA LYS A 222 -17.95 -4.63 -16.63
C LYS A 222 -16.56 -4.21 -16.16
N ALA A 223 -15.69 -3.80 -17.08
CA ALA A 223 -14.35 -3.33 -16.73
C ALA A 223 -14.40 -2.06 -15.87
N GLU A 224 -15.30 -1.12 -16.18
CA GLU A 224 -15.56 0.05 -15.34
C GLU A 224 -16.07 -0.34 -13.95
N ALA A 225 -17.00 -1.29 -13.84
CA ALA A 225 -17.52 -1.75 -12.56
C ALA A 225 -16.43 -2.36 -11.67
N ILE A 226 -15.51 -3.14 -12.23
CA ILE A 226 -14.38 -3.71 -11.47
C ILE A 226 -13.42 -2.60 -11.02
N GLY A 227 -13.08 -1.66 -11.91
CA GLY A 227 -12.22 -0.52 -11.56
C GLY A 227 -12.83 0.36 -10.47
N ARG A 228 -14.15 0.58 -10.53
CA ARG A 228 -14.90 1.26 -9.46
C ARG A 228 -14.87 0.47 -8.16
N GLY A 229 -15.07 -0.85 -8.20
CA GLY A 229 -14.96 -1.71 -7.02
C GLY A 229 -13.58 -1.66 -6.36
N GLY A 230 -12.50 -1.47 -7.13
CA GLY A 230 -11.17 -1.21 -6.58
C GLY A 230 -11.07 0.14 -5.86
N GLN A 231 -11.58 1.21 -6.49
CA GLN A 231 -11.60 2.56 -5.90
C GLN A 231 -12.50 2.64 -4.66
N ASP A 232 -13.65 2.00 -4.67
CA ASP A 232 -14.59 1.94 -3.53
C ASP A 232 -13.98 1.20 -2.34
N PHE A 233 -13.21 0.13 -2.59
CA PHE A 233 -12.49 -0.57 -1.54
C PHE A 233 -11.39 0.31 -0.93
N MET A 234 -10.65 1.07 -1.74
CA MET A 234 -9.68 2.05 -1.26
C MET A 234 -10.33 3.20 -0.48
N GLU A 235 -11.51 3.67 -0.90
CA GLU A 235 -12.29 4.64 -0.12
C GLU A 235 -12.68 4.10 1.26
N SER A 236 -12.98 2.80 1.33
CA SER A 236 -13.30 2.16 2.61
C SER A 236 -12.08 2.03 3.51
N LEU A 237 -10.87 1.98 2.96
CA LEU A 237 -9.60 1.90 3.69
C LEU A 237 -9.18 3.28 4.23
N SER A 238 -10.07 4.02 4.89
CA SER A 238 -9.72 5.32 5.49
C SER A 238 -8.70 5.19 6.63
N MET A 239 -8.07 6.30 7.05
CA MET A 239 -7.19 6.26 8.22
C MET A 239 -7.89 5.77 9.49
N ASP A 240 -9.21 5.97 9.64
CA ASP A 240 -10.00 5.36 10.71
C ASP A 240 -9.87 3.82 10.71
N ARG A 241 -9.99 3.19 9.54
CA ARG A 241 -9.86 1.73 9.41
C ARG A 241 -8.43 1.25 9.55
N VAL A 242 -7.45 2.06 9.12
CA VAL A 242 -6.03 1.76 9.30
C VAL A 242 -5.71 1.72 10.80
N TYR A 243 -6.15 2.72 11.57
CA TYR A 243 -5.98 2.72 13.02
C TYR A 243 -6.77 1.61 13.71
N ASP A 244 -7.98 1.28 13.26
CA ASP A 244 -8.73 0.13 13.77
C ASP A 244 -7.96 -1.18 13.56
N TYR A 245 -7.39 -1.40 12.36
CA TYR A 245 -6.56 -2.56 12.09
C TYR A 245 -5.36 -2.61 13.04
N MET A 246 -4.63 -1.50 13.18
CA MET A 246 -3.47 -1.41 14.08
C MET A 246 -3.86 -1.70 15.54
N TYR A 247 -4.98 -1.13 16.01
CA TYR A 247 -5.51 -1.36 17.34
C TYR A 247 -5.80 -2.85 17.58
N HIS A 248 -6.56 -3.48 16.68
CA HIS A 248 -6.92 -4.89 16.82
C HIS A 248 -5.72 -5.82 16.69
N LEU A 249 -4.75 -5.47 15.84
CA LEU A 249 -3.51 -6.21 15.70
C LEU A 249 -2.71 -6.20 17.00
N ILE A 250 -2.49 -5.02 17.59
CA ILE A 250 -1.74 -4.87 18.84
C ILE A 250 -2.53 -5.49 20.01
N ALA A 251 -3.85 -5.29 20.06
CA ALA A 251 -4.69 -5.89 21.10
C ALA A 251 -4.72 -7.43 21.01
N GLY A 252 -4.77 -7.99 19.80
CA GLY A 252 -4.66 -9.43 19.58
C GLY A 252 -3.28 -9.96 19.98
N TYR A 253 -2.22 -9.29 19.55
CA TYR A 253 -0.84 -9.63 19.90
C TYR A 253 -0.60 -9.58 21.42
N SER A 254 -1.14 -8.58 22.11
CA SER A 254 -0.95 -8.43 23.56
C SER A 254 -1.45 -9.62 24.38
N LYS A 255 -2.51 -10.29 23.90
CA LYS A 255 -3.09 -11.48 24.56
C LYS A 255 -2.23 -12.73 24.41
N LEU A 256 -1.23 -12.70 23.52
CA LEU A 256 -0.32 -13.83 23.29
C LEU A 256 0.93 -13.75 24.17
N MET A 257 1.21 -12.61 24.81
CA MET A 257 2.33 -12.49 25.74
C MET A 257 2.00 -13.17 27.07
N ASP A 258 2.92 -14.01 27.53
CA ASP A 258 2.87 -14.70 28.82
C ASP A 258 3.59 -13.93 29.94
N PHE A 259 4.01 -12.70 29.66
CA PHE A 259 4.65 -11.78 30.59
C PHE A 259 4.00 -10.39 30.53
N LYS A 260 4.21 -9.60 31.58
CA LYS A 260 3.86 -8.18 31.59
C LYS A 260 5.05 -7.38 31.02
N PRO A 261 4.89 -6.61 29.94
CA PRO A 261 5.95 -5.74 29.42
C PRO A 261 6.43 -4.74 30.49
N ILE A 262 7.74 -4.56 30.58
CA ILE A 262 8.37 -3.59 31.47
C ILE A 262 9.46 -2.87 30.68
N SER A 263 9.42 -1.54 30.68
CA SER A 263 10.44 -0.73 30.01
C SER A 263 11.83 -1.04 30.57
N PRO A 264 12.81 -1.48 29.74
CA PRO A 264 14.17 -1.71 30.20
C PRO A 264 14.84 -0.37 30.56
N ALA A 265 15.82 -0.42 31.47
CA ALA A 265 16.53 0.79 31.93
C ALA A 265 17.28 1.54 30.82
N SER A 266 17.60 0.85 29.72
CA SER A 266 18.25 1.42 28.53
C SER A 266 17.27 1.99 27.50
N ALA A 267 15.95 1.82 27.70
CA ALA A 267 14.95 2.34 26.78
C ALA A 267 15.00 3.86 26.72
N ARG A 268 14.65 4.39 25.55
CA ARG A 268 14.45 5.83 25.34
C ARG A 268 12.98 6.07 25.05
N GLU A 269 12.39 6.98 25.80
CA GLU A 269 11.04 7.44 25.51
C GLU A 269 11.02 8.19 24.18
N ILE A 270 10.01 7.89 23.36
CA ILE A 270 9.73 8.57 22.11
C ILE A 270 8.34 9.19 22.22
N CYS A 271 8.25 10.50 21.98
CA CYS A 271 7.02 11.29 21.96
C CYS A 271 6.90 12.08 20.64
N LEU A 272 5.76 12.76 20.43
CA LEU A 272 5.53 13.56 19.22
C LEU A 272 6.65 14.58 18.98
N ASP A 273 7.00 15.35 20.01
CA ASP A 273 8.03 16.39 19.93
C ASP A 273 9.40 15.81 19.58
N SER A 274 9.73 14.62 20.12
CA SER A 274 11.00 13.96 19.80
C SER A 274 11.08 13.58 18.32
N VAL A 275 10.01 13.07 17.72
CA VAL A 275 9.99 12.73 16.28
C VAL A 275 10.12 13.99 15.44
N LEU A 276 9.35 15.04 15.77
CA LEU A 276 9.38 16.32 15.06
C LEU A 276 10.73 17.05 15.18
N CYS A 277 11.48 16.82 16.26
CA CYS A 277 12.82 17.36 16.46
C CYS A 277 13.84 16.77 15.48
N PHE A 278 13.69 15.50 15.08
CA PHE A 278 14.57 14.85 14.09
C PHE A 278 14.12 15.05 12.65
N ALA A 279 12.89 15.49 12.43
CA ALA A 279 12.35 15.72 11.10
C ALA A 279 12.91 16.99 10.46
N ASP A 280 13.31 16.90 9.19
CA ASP A 280 13.54 18.10 8.38
C ASP A 280 12.22 18.86 8.13
N ALA A 281 12.30 20.06 7.53
CA ALA A 281 11.13 20.91 7.32
C ALA A 281 10.02 20.23 6.50
N LYS A 282 10.38 19.43 5.48
CA LYS A 282 9.42 18.74 4.62
C LYS A 282 8.82 17.54 5.33
N GLN A 283 9.66 16.77 6.02
CA GLN A 283 9.19 15.65 6.85
C GLN A 283 8.23 16.14 7.93
N ARG A 284 8.55 17.27 8.59
CA ARG A 284 7.70 17.88 9.61
C ARG A 284 6.31 18.23 9.07
N GLU A 285 6.24 18.87 7.91
CA GLU A 285 4.95 19.20 7.26
C GLU A 285 4.08 17.95 7.06
N PHE A 286 4.66 16.86 6.56
CA PHE A 286 3.92 15.62 6.28
C PHE A 286 3.50 14.90 7.59
N LEU A 287 4.35 14.92 8.61
CA LEU A 287 4.04 14.38 9.93
C LEU A 287 2.88 15.16 10.55
N GLU A 288 2.97 16.49 10.57
CA GLU A 288 1.92 17.37 11.12
C GLU A 288 0.59 17.22 10.36
N GLU A 289 0.64 17.13 9.02
CA GLU A 289 -0.53 16.89 8.16
C GLU A 289 -1.22 15.54 8.45
N SER A 290 -0.47 14.54 8.94
CA SER A 290 -0.99 13.21 9.29
C SER A 290 -1.32 13.02 10.77
N THR A 291 -1.39 14.10 11.54
CA THR A 291 -1.74 14.06 12.97
C THR A 291 -3.15 13.49 13.17
N ALA A 292 -3.25 12.44 13.98
CA ALA A 292 -4.52 11.86 14.37
C ALA A 292 -5.20 12.65 15.50
N PHE A 293 -6.52 12.54 15.55
CA PHE A 293 -7.35 13.06 16.62
C PHE A 293 -8.17 11.93 17.21
N PRO A 294 -8.55 12.01 18.51
CA PRO A 294 -9.48 11.05 19.10
C PRO A 294 -10.74 10.90 18.25
N PRO A 295 -11.28 9.69 18.11
CA PRO A 295 -12.40 9.42 17.22
C PRO A 295 -13.68 9.90 17.88
N GLN A 296 -14.72 10.10 17.07
CA GLN A 296 -16.07 10.27 17.62
C GLN A 296 -16.67 8.93 18.12
N ARG A 297 -16.06 7.79 17.79
CA ARG A 297 -16.56 6.44 18.09
C ARG A 297 -15.44 5.54 18.62
N ALA A 298 -15.78 4.55 19.44
CA ALA A 298 -14.82 3.52 19.82
C ALA A 298 -14.28 2.76 18.58
N PRO A 299 -13.12 2.08 18.68
CA PRO A 299 -12.64 1.20 17.61
C PRO A 299 -13.75 0.26 17.12
N CYS A 300 -13.75 -0.09 15.83
CA CYS A 300 -14.74 -1.03 15.31
C CYS A 300 -14.70 -2.36 16.09
N LYS A 301 -15.82 -3.10 16.11
CA LYS A 301 -15.83 -4.45 16.67
C LYS A 301 -15.47 -5.44 15.56
N LEU A 302 -14.41 -6.22 15.75
CA LEU A 302 -14.18 -7.40 14.93
C LEU A 302 -15.11 -8.51 15.38
N GLU A 303 -15.93 -9.02 14.46
CA GLU A 303 -16.62 -10.28 14.68
C GLU A 303 -15.57 -11.39 14.61
N ILE A 304 -15.21 -11.95 15.76
CA ILE A 304 -14.39 -13.16 15.83
C ILE A 304 -15.29 -14.29 15.31
N LYS A 305 -14.98 -14.81 14.12
CA LYS A 305 -15.57 -16.04 13.60
C LYS A 305 -14.80 -17.25 14.12
#